data_AF-A0AAN7CLE9-F1
#
_entry.id   AF-A0AAN7CLE9-F1
#
_cell.length_a   1.000
_cell.length_b   1.000
_cell.length_c   1.000
_cell.angle_alpha   90.00
_cell.angle_beta   90.00
_cell.angle_gamma   90.00
#
_symmetry.space_group_name_H-M   'P 1'
#
loop_
_entity.id
_entity.type
_entity.pdbx_description
1 polymer ?
#
loop_
_entity_poly.entity_id
_entity_poly.type
_entity_poly.pdbx_seq_one_letter_code
_entity_poly.pdbx_strand_id
1 'polypeptide(L)'
;MQFTSFVTLIAAFAVSASAASIQVNYYTDGGCSSYASNPPNVPTNGLGCYNWKWNGANSANIANCNDFRRCSCLFFTQADCQGAVQSVTYGGNNCASNWGHGFESFRCQGLS
;
A
#
# COMPACT_ATOMS: atom_id res chain seq x y z
N MET A 1 -9.84 -39.63 51.01
CA MET A 1 -9.68 -39.65 49.55
C MET A 1 -9.57 -38.20 49.09
N GLN A 2 -8.37 -37.76 48.70
CA GLN A 2 -8.08 -36.36 48.36
C GLN A 2 -8.11 -36.22 46.84
N PHE A 3 -9.04 -35.41 46.32
CA PHE A 3 -9.12 -35.08 44.89
C PHE A 3 -8.30 -33.81 44.64
N THR A 4 -7.15 -33.95 43.99
CA THR A 4 -6.34 -32.82 43.49
C THR A 4 -6.81 -32.45 42.09
N SER A 5 -7.41 -31.27 41.94
CA SER A 5 -7.73 -30.66 40.66
C SER A 5 -6.51 -29.98 40.06
N PHE A 6 -6.13 -30.37 38.84
CA PHE A 6 -5.11 -29.68 38.05
C PHE A 6 -5.81 -28.63 37.16
N VAL A 7 -5.46 -27.36 37.33
CA VAL A 7 -5.91 -26.27 36.45
C VAL A 7 -4.87 -26.09 35.36
N THR A 8 -5.21 -26.47 34.13
CA THR A 8 -4.34 -26.28 32.96
C THR A 8 -4.55 -24.88 32.39
N LEU A 9 -3.53 -24.03 32.46
CA LEU A 9 -3.49 -22.71 31.82
C LEU A 9 -3.11 -22.88 30.34
N ILE A 10 -4.06 -22.63 29.43
CA ILE A 10 -3.79 -22.56 27.99
C ILE A 10 -3.38 -21.13 27.67
N ALA A 11 -2.08 -20.89 27.44
CA ALA A 11 -1.59 -19.63 26.91
C ALA A 11 -1.92 -19.57 25.40
N ALA A 12 -2.86 -18.71 25.03
CA ALA A 12 -3.15 -18.42 23.63
C ALA A 12 -2.04 -17.53 23.06
N PHE A 13 -1.13 -18.11 22.28
CA PHE A 13 -0.19 -17.35 21.46
C PHE A 13 -0.98 -16.74 20.30
N ALA A 14 -1.21 -15.44 20.34
CA ALA A 14 -1.78 -14.70 19.21
C ALA A 14 -0.75 -14.73 18.08
N VAL A 15 -0.93 -15.63 17.12
CA VAL A 15 -0.18 -15.61 15.86
C VAL A 15 -0.68 -14.41 15.08
N SER A 16 0.09 -13.32 15.09
CA SER A 16 -0.16 -12.17 14.23
C SER A 16 0.05 -12.60 12.78
N ALA A 17 -1.03 -12.95 12.09
CA ALA A 17 -1.01 -13.13 10.65
C ALA A 17 -0.59 -11.80 10.01
N SER A 18 0.56 -11.78 9.35
CA SER A 18 0.99 -10.64 8.55
C SER A 18 -0.01 -10.46 7.41
N ALA A 19 -0.82 -9.40 7.46
CA ALA A 19 -1.71 -9.06 6.37
C ALA A 19 -0.88 -8.72 5.13
N ALA A 20 -1.21 -9.35 3.99
CA ALA A 20 -0.60 -9.04 2.71
C ALA A 20 -0.76 -7.54 2.41
N SER A 21 0.30 -6.91 1.91
CA SER A 21 0.36 -5.44 1.83
C SER A 21 1.12 -4.93 0.62
N ILE A 22 0.69 -3.79 0.09
CA ILE A 22 1.29 -3.14 -1.08
C ILE A 22 2.12 -1.96 -0.60
N GLN A 23 3.35 -1.89 -1.07
CA GLN A 23 4.24 -0.76 -0.84
C GLN A 23 4.19 0.18 -2.04
N VAL A 24 3.90 1.44 -1.76
CA VAL A 24 3.93 2.54 -2.72
C VAL A 24 5.11 3.44 -2.40
N ASN A 25 5.84 3.91 -3.40
CA ASN A 25 6.87 4.93 -3.22
C ASN A 25 6.52 6.19 -4.01
N TYR A 26 6.93 7.34 -3.50
CA TYR A 26 6.83 8.65 -4.14
C TYR A 26 8.23 9.15 -4.49
N TYR A 27 8.33 9.90 -5.58
CA TYR A 27 9.59 10.35 -6.16
C TYR A 27 9.51 11.83 -6.53
N THR A 28 10.64 12.54 -6.46
CA THR A 28 10.74 13.96 -6.78
C THR A 28 10.89 14.24 -8.28
N ASP A 29 11.09 13.23 -9.11
CA ASP A 29 11.10 13.35 -10.57
C ASP A 29 9.79 12.81 -11.18
N GLY A 30 9.59 13.01 -12.48
CA GLY A 30 8.42 12.46 -13.19
C GLY A 30 8.62 11.03 -13.70
N GLY A 31 9.75 10.38 -13.43
CA GLY A 31 10.12 9.07 -13.98
C GLY A 31 10.36 7.99 -12.92
N CYS A 32 9.94 8.22 -11.67
CA CYS A 32 10.12 7.29 -10.55
C CYS A 32 11.57 6.83 -10.34
N SER A 33 12.53 7.74 -10.47
CA SER A 33 13.97 7.44 -10.36
C SER A 33 14.63 8.07 -9.12
N SER A 34 14.09 9.18 -8.62
CA SER A 34 14.60 9.98 -7.49
C SER A 34 13.70 9.79 -6.27
N TYR A 35 13.95 8.74 -5.50
CA TYR A 35 13.14 8.37 -4.34
C TYR A 35 12.99 9.54 -3.36
N ALA A 36 11.76 9.75 -2.86
CA ALA A 36 11.45 10.80 -1.91
C ALA A 36 10.95 10.24 -0.57
N SER A 37 9.87 9.46 -0.60
CA SER A 37 9.17 9.00 0.60
C SER A 37 8.25 7.82 0.26
N ASN A 38 7.75 7.14 1.29
CA ASN A 38 6.73 6.12 1.16
C ASN A 38 5.67 6.27 2.27
N PRO A 39 4.36 6.11 1.98
CA PRO A 39 3.36 5.87 3.00
C PRO A 39 3.61 4.53 3.73
N PRO A 40 2.94 4.29 4.86
CA PRO A 40 2.78 2.95 5.39
C PRO A 40 2.23 1.99 4.32
N ASN A 41 2.64 0.72 4.37
CA ASN A 41 2.12 -0.29 3.46
C ASN A 41 0.60 -0.41 3.59
N VAL A 42 -0.09 -0.49 2.46
CA VAL A 42 -1.55 -0.51 2.44
C VAL A 42 -2.10 -1.92 2.21
N PRO A 43 -3.26 -2.28 2.79
CA PRO A 43 -3.90 -3.56 2.53
C PRO A 43 -4.35 -3.68 1.07
N THR A 44 -4.49 -4.92 0.62
CA THR A 44 -4.64 -5.28 -0.80
C THR A 44 -6.09 -5.46 -1.25
N ASN A 45 -7.06 -5.12 -0.41
CA ASN A 45 -8.48 -5.39 -0.66
C ASN A 45 -9.13 -4.44 -1.70
N GLY A 46 -8.44 -3.40 -2.17
CA GLY A 46 -8.99 -2.46 -3.15
C GLY A 46 -10.08 -1.52 -2.62
N LEU A 47 -10.41 -1.58 -1.33
CA LEU A 47 -11.52 -0.83 -0.73
C LEU A 47 -11.05 0.48 -0.08
N GLY A 48 -9.80 0.53 0.38
CA GLY A 48 -9.27 1.71 1.07
C GLY A 48 -8.82 2.81 0.11
N CYS A 49 -9.34 4.01 0.30
CA CYS A 49 -8.73 5.23 -0.24
C CYS A 49 -7.76 5.81 0.79
N TYR A 50 -6.53 6.11 0.38
CA TYR A 50 -5.50 6.64 1.25
C TYR A 50 -5.14 8.05 0.82
N ASN A 51 -5.47 9.02 1.67
CA ASN A 51 -5.02 10.40 1.50
C ASN A 51 -3.57 10.49 1.95
N TRP A 52 -2.67 10.57 0.98
CA TRP A 52 -1.24 10.71 1.22
C TRP A 52 -0.66 11.60 0.15
N LYS A 53 -0.15 12.74 0.59
CA LYS A 53 0.54 13.71 -0.24
C LYS A 53 1.94 13.89 0.31
N TRP A 54 2.93 13.83 -0.57
CA TRP A 54 4.28 14.26 -0.25
C TRP A 54 4.61 15.54 -0.98
N ASN A 55 5.05 16.57 -0.25
CA ASN A 55 5.38 17.86 -0.86
C ASN A 55 6.59 17.70 -1.79
N GLY A 56 6.47 18.18 -3.03
CA GLY A 56 7.52 18.04 -4.04
C GLY A 56 7.58 16.68 -4.74
N ALA A 57 6.65 15.76 -4.48
CA ALA A 57 6.53 14.54 -5.27
C ALA A 57 5.91 14.82 -6.64
N ASN A 58 6.44 14.14 -7.67
CA ASN A 58 6.05 14.30 -9.07
C ASN A 58 5.58 12.98 -9.69
N SER A 59 6.04 11.86 -9.15
CA SER A 59 5.61 10.54 -9.58
C SER A 59 5.49 9.58 -8.39
N ALA A 60 4.77 8.48 -8.58
CA ALA A 60 4.61 7.42 -7.62
C ALA A 60 4.67 6.06 -8.32
N ASN A 61 5.13 5.01 -7.64
CA ASN A 61 5.10 3.66 -8.18
C ASN A 61 4.69 2.64 -7.12
N ILE A 62 4.39 1.44 -7.60
CA ILE A 62 4.26 0.26 -6.75
C ILE A 62 5.64 -0.35 -6.59
N ALA A 63 6.19 -0.28 -5.39
CA ALA A 63 7.51 -0.81 -5.07
C ALA A 63 7.46 -2.31 -4.74
N ASN A 64 6.35 -2.78 -4.16
CA ASN A 64 6.17 -4.19 -3.81
C ASN A 64 4.68 -4.55 -3.68
N CYS A 65 4.32 -5.79 -4.01
CA CYS A 65 2.97 -6.36 -3.92
C CYS A 65 2.90 -7.55 -2.96
N ASN A 66 3.53 -7.49 -1.78
CA ASN A 66 3.73 -8.64 -0.87
C ASN A 66 2.58 -9.67 -0.94
N ASP A 67 2.94 -10.92 -1.25
CA ASP A 67 2.07 -12.10 -1.35
C ASP A 67 1.08 -12.14 -2.52
N PHE A 68 1.13 -11.17 -3.46
CA PHE A 68 0.36 -11.20 -4.70
C PHE A 68 1.24 -11.32 -5.94
N ARG A 69 0.73 -12.05 -6.92
CA ARG A 69 1.41 -12.25 -8.21
C ARG A 69 1.45 -10.96 -9.03
N ARG A 70 0.41 -10.12 -8.89
CA ARG A 70 0.31 -8.77 -9.46
C ARG A 70 -0.44 -7.87 -8.48
N CYS A 71 -0.22 -6.57 -8.56
CA CYS A 71 -1.11 -5.61 -7.90
C CYS A 71 -1.21 -4.34 -8.74
N SER A 72 -2.30 -3.61 -8.55
CA SER A 72 -2.59 -2.36 -9.27
C SER A 72 -2.94 -1.27 -8.29
N CYS A 73 -2.52 -0.05 -8.61
CA CYS A 73 -2.86 1.15 -7.87
C CYS A 73 -3.40 2.22 -8.82
N LEU A 74 -4.41 2.92 -8.33
CA LEU A 74 -4.94 4.14 -8.91
C LEU A 74 -4.41 5.31 -8.09
N PHE A 75 -3.77 6.26 -8.76
CA PHE A 75 -3.25 7.49 -8.18
C PHE A 75 -4.10 8.67 -8.62
N PHE A 76 -4.56 9.48 -7.67
CA PHE A 76 -5.55 10.53 -7.87
C PHE A 76 -4.94 11.90 -7.62
N THR A 77 -5.28 12.87 -8.46
CA THR A 77 -4.75 14.23 -8.35
C THR A 77 -5.36 15.04 -7.22
N GLN A 78 -6.42 14.54 -6.58
CA GLN A 78 -7.08 15.16 -5.43
C GLN A 78 -7.21 14.16 -4.28
N ALA A 79 -7.47 14.68 -3.08
CA ALA A 79 -7.84 13.87 -1.92
C ALA A 79 -9.11 13.05 -2.17
N ASP A 80 -9.33 12.07 -1.31
CA ASP A 80 -10.50 11.19 -1.25
C ASP A 80 -10.77 10.41 -2.54
N CYS A 81 -9.70 10.09 -3.27
CA CYS A 81 -9.72 9.34 -4.53
C CYS A 81 -10.56 10.03 -5.61
N GLN A 82 -10.42 11.36 -5.71
CA GLN A 82 -11.12 12.21 -6.67
C GLN A 82 -10.18 12.82 -7.72
N GLY A 83 -10.76 13.46 -8.73
CA GLY A 83 -10.03 14.13 -9.78
C GLY A 83 -9.50 13.19 -10.87
N ALA A 84 -8.45 13.62 -11.55
CA ALA A 84 -7.83 12.83 -12.62
C ALA A 84 -7.09 11.63 -12.02
N VAL A 85 -7.07 10.52 -12.75
CA VAL A 85 -6.53 9.24 -12.27
C VAL A 85 -5.47 8.70 -13.21
N GLN A 86 -4.39 8.17 -12.64
CA GLN A 86 -3.43 7.34 -13.35
C GLN A 86 -3.41 5.94 -12.74
N SER A 87 -3.55 4.92 -13.58
CA SER A 87 -3.48 3.52 -13.18
C SER A 87 -2.12 2.94 -13.50
N VAL A 88 -1.56 2.19 -12.57
CA VAL A 88 -0.34 1.42 -12.78
C VAL A 88 -0.51 0.00 -12.28
N THR A 89 0.28 -0.91 -12.82
CA THR A 89 0.32 -2.32 -12.42
C THR A 89 1.75 -2.76 -12.21
N TYR A 90 2.00 -3.44 -11.10
CA TYR A 90 3.31 -4.00 -10.79
C TYR A 90 3.70 -5.11 -11.78
N GLY A 91 4.98 -5.16 -12.15
CA GLY A 91 5.50 -6.05 -13.20
C GLY A 91 5.33 -5.53 -14.64
N GLY A 92 4.73 -4.35 -14.82
CA GLY A 92 4.69 -3.61 -16.09
C GLY A 92 5.33 -2.22 -15.96
N ASN A 93 4.89 -1.25 -16.78
CA ASN A 93 5.20 0.17 -16.52
C ASN A 93 4.48 0.61 -15.24
N ASN A 94 5.19 0.56 -14.11
CA ASN A 94 4.63 0.75 -12.77
C ASN A 94 4.76 2.19 -12.26
N CYS A 95 5.26 3.14 -13.08
CA CYS A 95 5.40 4.54 -12.71
C CYS A 95 4.18 5.37 -13.11
N ALA A 96 3.56 6.02 -12.12
CA ALA A 96 2.53 7.04 -12.30
C ALA A 96 3.18 8.41 -12.23
N SER A 97 2.97 9.27 -13.23
CA SER A 97 3.72 10.52 -13.40
C SER A 97 2.75 11.70 -13.57
N ASN A 98 2.82 12.66 -12.66
CA ASN A 98 2.04 13.89 -12.71
C ASN A 98 2.94 15.13 -12.55
N TRP A 99 3.93 15.23 -13.45
CA TRP A 99 4.97 16.27 -13.58
C TRP A 99 4.60 17.65 -12.98
N GLY A 100 5.14 17.97 -11.80
CA GLY A 100 4.97 19.24 -11.09
C GLY A 100 3.87 19.25 -10.04
N HIS A 101 2.97 18.26 -10.05
CA HIS A 101 1.73 18.27 -9.28
C HIS A 101 1.62 17.09 -8.29
N GLY A 102 2.20 15.93 -8.61
CA GLY A 102 2.15 14.75 -7.76
C GLY A 102 0.73 14.19 -7.60
N PHE A 103 0.52 13.38 -6.56
CA PHE A 103 -0.79 12.80 -6.25
C PHE A 103 -1.13 13.07 -4.79
N GLU A 104 -2.42 13.19 -4.51
CA GLU A 104 -2.92 13.49 -3.17
C GLU A 104 -3.59 12.30 -2.49
N SER A 105 -4.04 11.32 -3.29
CA SER A 105 -4.55 10.07 -2.75
C SER A 105 -4.31 8.90 -3.70
N PHE A 106 -4.41 7.70 -3.15
CA PHE A 106 -4.26 6.47 -3.93
C PHE A 106 -5.13 5.33 -3.38
N ARG A 107 -5.39 4.35 -4.24
CA ARG A 107 -6.10 3.11 -3.90
C ARG A 107 -5.42 1.93 -4.59
N CYS A 108 -5.13 0.89 -3.83
CA CYS A 108 -4.39 -0.27 -4.33
C CYS A 108 -5.17 -1.57 -4.08
N GLN A 109 -5.01 -2.52 -5.00
CA GLN A 109 -5.57 -3.86 -4.89
C GLN A 109 -4.58 -4.93 -5.33
N GLY A 110 -4.57 -6.05 -4.61
CA GLY A 110 -3.90 -7.28 -5.02
C GLY A 110 -4.70 -7.94 -6.15
N LEU A 111 -3.98 -8.53 -7.10
CA LEU A 111 -4.56 -9.27 -8.22
C LEU A 111 -4.03 -10.71 -8.13
N SER A 112 -4.94 -11.66 -7.95
CA SER A 112 -4.68 -13.10 -7.87
C SER A 112 -4.38 -13.70 -9.25
#